data_AF-A0A9E4EHR2-F1
#
_entry.id   AF-A0A9E4EHR2-F1
#
_cell.length_a   1.000
_cell.length_b   1.000
_cell.length_c   1.000
_cell.angle_alpha   90.00
_cell.angle_beta   90.00
_cell.angle_gamma   90.00
#
_symmetry.space_group_name_H-M   'P 1'
#
loop_
_entity.id
_entity.type
_entity.pdbx_description
1 polymer ?
#
loop_
_entity_poly.entity_id
_entity_poly.type
_entity_poly.pdbx_seq_one_letter_code
_entity_poly.pdbx_strand_id
1 'polypeptide(L)'
;MYDDVIRATFVGVLAKVCGPKVRVNARLDDERAEKLKQLQSLTGQSASDVLKRALDLMYARQVASARKKLDALLSSDFIGCADGPEDLANQYKDYLTRDLNAKHGAR
;
A
#
# COMPACT_ATOMS: atom_id res chain seq x y z
N MET A 1 21.32 -5.67 33.43
CA MET A 1 22.08 -6.05 32.23
C MET A 1 21.08 -6.43 31.14
N TYR A 2 20.41 -5.41 30.58
CA TYR A 2 19.75 -5.28 29.26
C TYR A 2 18.97 -3.94 29.30
N ASP A 3 19.64 -2.92 29.82
CA ASP A 3 19.31 -1.52 29.61
C ASP A 3 20.30 -1.04 28.54
N ASP A 4 19.89 -0.09 27.69
CA ASP A 4 20.76 0.63 26.71
C ASP A 4 20.90 0.13 25.26
N VAL A 5 19.84 -0.33 24.58
CA VAL A 5 19.93 -0.51 23.09
C VAL A 5 18.80 0.10 22.25
N ILE A 6 17.86 0.87 22.82
CA ILE A 6 16.85 1.56 21.98
C ILE A 6 16.78 3.06 22.28
N ARG A 7 17.96 3.70 22.26
CA ARG A 7 18.09 5.12 21.92
C ARG A 7 18.61 5.26 20.49
N ALA A 8 17.89 4.68 19.53
CA ALA A 8 18.10 4.98 18.13
C ALA A 8 17.38 6.31 17.83
N THR A 9 18.18 7.37 17.89
CA THR A 9 18.02 8.65 17.20
C THR A 9 17.09 8.59 15.99
N PHE A 10 15.91 9.19 16.14
CA PHE A 10 15.08 9.63 15.02
C PHE A 10 14.68 11.09 15.23
N VAL A 11 15.69 11.96 15.36
CA VAL A 11 15.50 13.41 15.19
C VAL A 11 15.59 13.68 13.69
N GLY A 12 14.57 13.23 12.98
CA GLY A 12 14.34 13.57 11.58
C GLY A 12 13.52 14.85 11.52
N VAL A 13 14.15 15.92 11.04
CA VAL A 13 13.57 17.23 10.76
C VAL A 13 12.23 17.10 10.03
N LEU A 14 11.13 17.44 10.72
CA LEU A 14 9.83 17.65 10.06
C LEU A 14 9.84 19.03 9.41
N ALA A 15 10.31 19.08 8.17
CA ALA A 15 9.99 20.16 7.26
C ALA A 15 8.46 20.29 7.21
N LYS A 16 7.94 21.41 7.69
CA LYS A 16 6.50 21.69 7.74
C LYS A 16 5.99 21.85 6.30
N VAL A 17 5.41 20.79 5.75
CA VAL A 17 4.71 20.84 4.47
C VAL A 17 3.49 21.76 4.62
N CYS A 18 3.51 22.91 3.95
CA CYS A 18 2.36 23.82 3.88
C CYS A 18 1.46 23.36 2.72
N GLY A 19 0.72 22.28 2.93
CA GLY A 19 -0.30 21.79 2.00
C GLY A 19 -1.67 22.46 2.22
N PRO A 20 -2.64 22.28 1.29
CA PRO A 20 -4.00 22.77 1.46
C PRO A 20 -4.60 22.24 2.77
N LYS A 21 -5.08 23.16 3.63
CA LYS A 21 -5.70 22.80 4.91
C LYS A 21 -7.14 22.35 4.68
N VAL A 22 -7.38 21.05 4.76
CA VAL A 22 -8.73 20.47 4.76
C VAL A 22 -9.25 20.38 6.19
N ARG A 23 -10.46 20.87 6.45
CA ARG A 23 -11.14 20.71 7.75
C ARG A 23 -12.05 19.50 7.71
N VAL A 24 -11.86 18.58 8.65
CA VAL A 24 -12.70 17.40 8.82
C VAL A 24 -13.52 17.57 10.09
N ASN A 25 -14.85 17.47 9.99
CA ASN A 25 -15.74 17.38 11.14
C ASN A 25 -16.29 15.95 11.22
N ALA A 26 -15.89 15.20 12.24
CA ALA A 26 -16.33 13.83 12.45
C ALA A 26 -16.82 13.68 13.89
N ARG A 27 -17.99 13.06 14.04
CA ARG A 27 -18.49 12.65 15.36
C ARG A 27 -17.86 11.32 15.70
N LEU A 28 -17.20 11.25 16.85
CA LEU A 28 -16.73 9.99 17.41
C LEU A 28 -17.86 9.40 18.25
N ASP A 29 -18.07 8.09 18.14
CA ASP A 29 -18.88 7.34 19.09
C ASP A 29 -18.14 7.22 20.43
N ASP A 30 -18.86 6.78 21.47
CA ASP A 30 -18.33 6.74 22.84
C ASP A 30 -17.09 5.84 22.92
N GLU A 31 -17.09 4.71 22.23
CA GLU A 31 -15.95 3.78 22.20
C GLU A 31 -14.69 4.41 21.59
N ARG A 32 -14.81 5.10 20.44
CA ARG A 32 -13.67 5.78 19.81
C ARG A 32 -13.23 7.00 20.60
N ALA A 33 -14.16 7.67 21.30
CA ALA A 33 -13.84 8.79 22.18
C ALA A 33 -13.00 8.33 23.39
N GLU A 34 -13.30 7.17 23.97
CA GLU A 34 -12.49 6.57 25.04
C GLU A 34 -11.08 6.20 24.56
N LYS A 35 -10.97 5.56 23.41
CA LYS A 35 -9.67 5.23 22.79
C LYS A 35 -8.84 6.49 22.54
N LEU A 36 -9.47 7.57 22.05
CA LEU A 36 -8.80 8.84 21.85
C LEU A 36 -8.29 9.42 23.18
N LYS A 37 -9.11 9.43 24.23
CA LYS A 37 -8.70 9.89 25.57
C LYS A 37 -7.53 9.08 26.12
N GLN A 38 -7.56 7.76 26.00
CA GLN A 38 -6.45 6.90 26.44
C GLN A 38 -5.16 7.22 25.69
N LEU A 39 -5.24 7.39 24.36
CA LEU A 39 -4.08 7.77 23.55
C LEU A 39 -3.54 9.16 23.92
N GLN A 40 -4.40 10.12 24.23
CA GLN A 40 -3.98 11.44 24.72
C GLN A 40 -3.26 11.34 26.06
N SER A 41 -3.79 10.57 27.02
CA SER A 41 -3.16 10.36 28.33
C SER A 41 -1.80 9.67 28.23
N LEU A 42 -1.65 8.69 27.34
CA LEU A 42 -0.41 7.94 27.16
C LEU A 42 0.67 8.74 26.42
N THR A 43 0.27 9.56 25.44
CA THR A 43 1.21 10.27 24.56
C THR A 43 1.46 11.73 24.94
N GLY A 44 0.62 12.29 25.82
CA GLY A 44 0.63 13.70 26.19
C GLY A 44 0.25 14.66 25.06
N GLN A 45 -0.36 14.15 23.97
CA GLN A 45 -0.63 14.94 22.77
C GLN A 45 -2.06 15.46 22.69
N SER A 46 -2.23 16.52 21.91
CA SER A 46 -3.56 17.01 21.55
C SER A 46 -4.32 15.97 20.72
N ALA A 47 -5.65 15.94 20.84
CA ALA A 47 -6.51 15.07 20.04
C ALA A 47 -6.23 15.21 18.53
N SER A 48 -5.99 16.44 18.08
CA SER A 48 -5.65 16.72 16.68
C SER A 48 -4.32 16.09 16.26
N ASP A 49 -3.31 16.08 17.11
CA ASP A 49 -2.01 15.51 16.75
C ASP A 49 -2.02 13.99 16.79
N VAL A 50 -2.76 13.40 17.74
CA VAL A 50 -3.02 11.95 17.76
C VAL A 50 -3.72 11.51 16.47
N LEU A 51 -4.76 12.24 16.05
CA LEU A 51 -5.50 11.93 14.83
C LEU A 51 -4.65 12.08 13.56
N LYS A 52 -3.82 13.13 13.46
CA LYS A 52 -2.90 13.30 12.33
C LYS A 52 -1.93 12.11 12.23
N ARG A 53 -1.30 11.72 13.34
CA ARG A 53 -0.37 10.58 13.36
C ARG A 53 -1.07 9.27 13.00
N ALA A 54 -2.28 9.05 13.51
CA ALA A 54 -3.06 7.87 13.17
C ALA A 54 -3.36 7.82 11.66
N LEU A 55 -3.69 8.97 11.05
CA LEU A 55 -3.87 9.09 9.61
C LEU A 55 -2.58 8.78 8.85
N ASP A 56 -1.45 9.36 9.27
CA ASP A 56 -0.15 9.13 8.64
C ASP A 56 0.25 7.65 8.69
N LEU A 57 0.03 6.99 9.84
CA LEU A 57 0.27 5.56 10.01
C LEU A 57 -0.64 4.70 9.13
N MET A 58 -1.93 5.07 9.03
CA MET A 58 -2.88 4.38 8.18
C MET A 58 -2.51 4.52 6.70
N TYR A 59 -2.16 5.73 6.27
CA TYR A 59 -1.70 6.03 4.92
C TYR A 59 -0.43 5.26 4.59
N ALA A 60 0.58 5.32 5.47
CA ALA A 60 1.83 4.58 5.28
C ALA A 60 1.57 3.08 5.16
N ARG A 61 0.72 2.49 6.02
CA ARG A 61 0.38 1.06 5.94
C ARG A 61 -0.31 0.70 4.63
N GLN A 62 -1.31 1.47 4.22
CA GLN A 62 -2.13 1.14 3.05
C GLN A 62 -1.42 1.46 1.73
N VAL A 63 -0.84 2.64 1.61
CA VAL A 63 -0.21 3.09 0.37
C VAL A 63 1.15 2.45 0.17
N ALA A 64 1.98 2.32 1.21
CA ALA A 64 3.26 1.63 1.06
C ALA A 64 3.07 0.13 0.78
N SER A 65 2.02 -0.51 1.30
CA SER A 65 1.73 -1.91 0.97
C SER A 65 1.19 -2.09 -0.44
N ALA A 66 0.32 -1.19 -0.92
CA ALA A 66 -0.16 -1.20 -2.30
C ALA A 66 1.00 -1.01 -3.28
N ARG A 67 1.89 -0.05 -3.02
CA ARG A 67 3.06 0.21 -3.86
C ARG A 67 4.03 -0.97 -3.88
N LYS A 68 4.35 -1.56 -2.72
CA LYS A 68 5.19 -2.76 -2.63
C LYS A 68 4.62 -3.96 -3.41
N LYS A 69 3.30 -4.16 -3.41
CA LYS A 69 2.67 -5.27 -4.16
C LYS A 69 2.75 -5.04 -5.66
N LEU A 70 2.50 -3.81 -6.11
CA LEU A 70 2.61 -3.45 -7.52
C LEU A 70 4.07 -3.53 -8.00
N ASP A 71 5.01 -3.02 -7.21
CA ASP A 71 6.44 -3.12 -7.51
C ASP A 71 6.88 -4.58 -7.57
N ALA A 72 6.43 -5.43 -6.63
CA ALA A 72 6.71 -6.87 -6.66
C ALA A 72 6.13 -7.58 -7.89
N LEU A 73 4.91 -7.21 -8.31
CA LEU A 73 4.26 -7.72 -9.53
C LEU A 73 5.01 -7.31 -10.80
N LEU A 74 5.47 -6.05 -10.88
CA LEU A 74 6.25 -5.56 -12.02
C LEU A 74 7.68 -6.11 -12.04
N SER A 75 8.29 -6.35 -10.88
CA SER A 75 9.63 -6.93 -10.78
C SER A 75 9.62 -8.44 -10.90
N SER A 76 8.49 -9.09 -10.62
CA SER A 76 8.32 -10.47 -11.02
C SER A 76 8.15 -10.47 -12.52
N ASP A 77 9.03 -11.15 -13.25
CA ASP A 77 8.94 -11.32 -14.71
C ASP A 77 7.60 -11.92 -15.18
N PHE A 78 6.65 -12.17 -14.26
CA PHE A 78 5.29 -12.61 -14.48
C PHE A 78 4.50 -11.71 -15.45
N ILE A 79 4.66 -10.37 -15.37
CA ILE A 79 3.99 -9.47 -16.31
C ILE A 79 4.88 -9.32 -17.54
N GLY A 80 4.44 -9.87 -18.67
CA GLY A 80 5.19 -9.82 -19.93
C GLY A 80 6.16 -10.99 -20.15
N CYS A 81 6.08 -12.07 -19.38
CA CYS A 81 6.86 -13.30 -19.64
C CYS A 81 6.48 -14.03 -20.94
N ALA A 82 5.35 -13.69 -21.54
CA ALA A 82 4.85 -14.36 -22.73
C ALA A 82 5.04 -13.46 -23.94
N ASP A 83 5.85 -13.92 -24.88
CA ASP A 83 5.97 -13.33 -26.20
C ASP A 83 4.92 -13.94 -27.14
N GLY A 84 4.33 -13.11 -28.00
CA GLY A 84 3.35 -13.56 -28.96
C GLY A 84 3.06 -12.53 -30.06
N PRO A 85 2.34 -12.93 -31.11
CA PRO A 85 1.88 -12.03 -32.16
C PRO A 85 1.08 -10.84 -31.61
N GLU A 86 1.20 -9.68 -32.26
CA GLU A 86 0.48 -8.45 -31.85
C GLU A 86 -1.06 -8.63 -31.92
N ASP A 87 -1.53 -9.47 -32.83
CA ASP A 87 -2.94 -9.83 -33.00
C ASP A 87 -3.37 -11.08 -32.22
N LEU A 88 -2.49 -11.64 -31.35
CA LEU A 88 -2.77 -12.85 -30.58
C LEU A 88 -4.05 -12.71 -29.76
N ALA A 89 -4.29 -11.54 -29.16
CA ALA A 89 -5.51 -11.30 -28.39
C ALA A 89 -6.80 -11.42 -29.25
N ASN A 90 -6.72 -11.04 -30.52
CA ASN A 90 -7.86 -11.04 -31.44
C ASN A 90 -8.05 -12.41 -32.12
N GLN A 91 -6.96 -13.11 -32.43
CA GLN A 91 -6.98 -14.35 -33.20
C GLN A 91 -6.52 -15.58 -32.41
N TYR A 92 -6.57 -15.55 -31.07
CA TYR A 92 -6.01 -16.62 -30.22
C TYR A 92 -6.51 -18.02 -30.56
N LYS A 93 -7.77 -18.16 -31.01
CA LYS A 93 -8.36 -19.47 -31.37
C LYS A 93 -7.73 -20.06 -32.62
N ASP A 94 -7.41 -19.21 -33.59
CA ASP A 94 -6.83 -19.65 -34.86
C ASP A 94 -5.37 -20.06 -34.63
N TYR A 95 -4.61 -19.27 -33.87
CA TYR A 95 -3.27 -19.61 -33.42
C TYR A 95 -3.26 -20.92 -32.63
N LEU A 96 -4.15 -21.07 -31.64
CA LEU A 96 -4.25 -22.27 -30.84
C LEU A 96 -4.61 -23.51 -31.68
N THR A 97 -5.58 -23.40 -32.57
CA THR A 97 -6.01 -24.51 -33.44
C THR A 97 -4.89 -24.94 -34.38
N ARG A 98 -4.19 -23.97 -34.97
CA ARG A 98 -3.03 -24.24 -35.82
C ARG A 98 -1.93 -24.98 -35.07
N ASP A 99 -1.55 -24.48 -33.89
CA ASP A 99 -0.45 -25.04 -33.11
C ASP A 99 -0.80 -26.43 -32.53
N LEU A 100 -2.05 -26.65 -32.13
CA LEU A 100 -2.54 -27.97 -31.71
C LEU A 100 -2.52 -28.98 -32.86
N ASN A 101 -3.01 -28.60 -34.04
CA ASN A 101 -2.98 -29.45 -35.23
C ASN A 101 -1.54 -29.77 -35.65
N ALA A 102 -0.63 -28.80 -35.53
CA ALA A 102 0.79 -29.01 -35.82
C ALA A 102 1.45 -29.99 -34.83
N LYS A 103 1.11 -29.92 -33.55
CA LYS A 103 1.75 -30.73 -32.50
C LYS A 103 1.16 -32.13 -32.34
N HIS A 104 -0.14 -32.29 -32.55
CA HIS A 104 -0.88 -33.52 -32.28
C HIS A 104 -1.50 -34.16 -33.53
N GLY A 105 -1.33 -33.54 -34.69
CA GLY A 105 -1.96 -33.96 -35.95
C GLY A 105 -3.41 -33.50 -36.04
N ALA A 106 -3.90 -33.33 -37.27
CA ALA A 106 -5.32 -33.13 -37.52
C ALA A 106 -6.06 -34.42 -37.16
N ARG A 107 -7.12 -34.31 -36.36
CA ARG A 107 -8.02 -35.42 -36.06
C ARG A 107 -8.98 -35.66 -37.21
#